data_AF-A0A2N5FQJ9-F1
#
_entry.id   AF-A0A2N5FQJ9-F1
#
_cell.length_a   1.000
_cell.length_b   1.000
_cell.length_c   1.000
_cell.angle_alpha   90.00
_cell.angle_beta   90.00
_cell.angle_gamma   90.00
#
_symmetry.space_group_name_H-M   'P 1'
#
loop_
_entity.id
_entity.type
_entity.pdbx_description
1 polymer ?
#
loop_
_entity_poly.entity_id
_entity_poly.type
_entity_poly.pdbx_seq_one_letter_code
_entity_poly.pdbx_strand_id
1 'polypeptide(L)'
;MKLAVKACILSASCHLIYAAYSMVNGYIQTKNYEPDMDRAWHEAASAPALVSFGPAPSPWILPLTFIAGALLFGAVLSWKKSAR
;
A
#
# COMPACT_ATOMS: atom_id res chain seq x y z
N MET A 1 -18.08 21.66 -0.57
CA MET A 1 -17.22 21.36 -1.76
C MET A 1 -15.72 21.52 -1.52
N LYS A 2 -15.21 22.63 -0.95
CA LYS A 2 -13.75 22.82 -0.74
C LYS A 2 -13.08 21.67 0.05
N LEU A 3 -13.78 21.09 1.04
CA LEU A 3 -13.26 19.97 1.83
C LEU A 3 -13.21 18.65 1.03
N ALA A 4 -14.26 18.35 0.25
CA ALA A 4 -14.32 17.15 -0.57
C ALA A 4 -13.19 17.11 -1.61
N VAL A 5 -12.95 18.23 -2.30
CA VAL A 5 -11.84 18.35 -3.26
C VAL A 5 -10.48 18.16 -2.58
N LYS A 6 -10.28 18.74 -1.38
CA LYS A 6 -9.05 18.53 -0.59
C LYS A 6 -8.87 17.07 -0.18
N ALA A 7 -9.95 16.37 0.18
CA ALA A 7 -9.90 14.95 0.52
C ALA A 7 -9.56 14.09 -0.70
N CYS A 8 -10.12 14.40 -1.88
CA CYS A 8 -9.77 13.72 -3.13
C CYS A 8 -8.29 13.93 -3.50
N ILE A 9 -7.79 15.16 -3.38
CA ILE A 9 -6.36 15.48 -3.65
C ILE A 9 -5.45 14.71 -2.68
N LEU A 10 -5.78 14.68 -1.39
CA LEU A 10 -5.01 13.93 -0.39
C LEU A 10 -5.01 12.43 -0.70
N SER A 11 -6.17 11.86 -1.00
CA SER A 11 -6.31 10.44 -1.37
C SER A 11 -5.49 10.11 -2.62
N ALA A 12 -5.64 10.88 -3.69
CA ALA A 12 -4.86 10.69 -4.92
C ALA A 12 -3.35 10.78 -4.65
N SER A 13 -2.91 11.73 -3.81
CA SER A 13 -1.50 11.87 -3.44
C SER A 13 -0.98 10.63 -2.69
N CYS A 14 -1.75 10.07 -1.75
CA CYS A 14 -1.38 8.84 -1.05
C CYS A 14 -1.22 7.64 -2.01
N HIS A 15 -2.12 7.50 -2.99
CA HIS A 15 -2.03 6.43 -3.98
C HIS A 15 -0.82 6.59 -4.91
N LEU A 16 -0.52 7.82 -5.33
CA LEU A 16 0.67 8.11 -6.13
C LEU A 16 1.96 7.80 -5.37
N ILE A 17 2.03 8.13 -4.07
CA ILE A 17 3.18 7.79 -3.22
C ILE A 17 3.33 6.27 -3.10
N TYR A 18 2.22 5.55 -2.85
CA TYR A 18 2.24 4.09 -2.77
C TYR A 18 2.69 3.44 -4.08
N ALA A 19 2.17 3.92 -5.22
CA ALA A 19 2.56 3.44 -6.54
C ALA A 19 4.05 3.69 -6.82
N ALA A 20 4.55 4.89 -6.51
CA ALA A 20 5.96 5.23 -6.67
C ALA A 20 6.86 4.34 -5.78
N TYR A 21 6.49 4.13 -4.52
CA TYR A 21 7.20 3.24 -3.60
C TYR A 21 7.24 1.80 -4.13
N SER A 22 6.11 1.26 -4.55
CA SER A 22 6.01 -0.09 -5.13
C SER A 22 6.87 -0.23 -6.39
N MET A 23 6.88 0.79 -7.25
CA MET A 23 7.69 0.81 -8.47
C MET A 23 9.19 0.83 -8.15
N VAL A 24 9.62 1.67 -7.20
CA VAL A 24 11.03 1.73 -6.76
C VAL A 24 11.46 0.40 -6.14
N ASN A 25 10.66 -0.18 -5.26
CA ASN A 25 10.96 -1.48 -4.66
C ASN A 25 11.05 -2.59 -5.72
N GLY A 26 10.08 -2.65 -6.64
CA GLY A 26 10.12 -3.60 -7.75
C GLY A 26 11.37 -3.41 -8.61
N TYR A 27 11.74 -2.16 -8.91
CA TYR A 27 12.97 -1.85 -9.65
C TYR A 27 14.22 -2.33 -8.91
N ILE A 28 14.34 -2.04 -7.61
CA ILE A 28 15.49 -2.47 -6.79
C ILE A 28 15.60 -4.00 -6.77
N GLN A 29 14.48 -4.70 -6.56
CA GLN A 29 14.43 -6.17 -6.53
C GLN A 29 14.80 -6.79 -7.88
N THR A 30 14.33 -6.19 -8.98
CA THR A 30 14.54 -6.73 -10.33
C THR A 30 15.88 -6.35 -10.95
N LYS A 31 16.54 -5.28 -10.47
CA LYS A 31 17.78 -4.76 -11.05
C LYS A 31 18.89 -5.82 -11.21
N ASN A 32 18.99 -6.74 -10.25
CA ASN A 32 19.99 -7.81 -10.24
C ASN A 32 19.34 -9.20 -10.25
N TYR A 33 18.03 -9.28 -10.53
CA TYR A 33 17.32 -10.54 -10.55
C TYR A 33 17.53 -11.21 -11.91
N GLU A 34 18.13 -12.41 -11.90
CA GLU A 34 18.21 -13.25 -13.08
C GLU A 34 17.03 -14.23 -13.07
N PRO A 35 16.13 -14.17 -14.07
CA PRO A 35 14.95 -15.03 -14.08
C PRO A 35 15.36 -16.47 -14.42
N ASP A 36 15.15 -17.37 -13.47
CA ASP A 36 15.26 -18.81 -13.68
C ASP A 36 13.95 -19.35 -14.29
N MET A 37 13.97 -19.50 -15.61
CA MET A 37 12.80 -19.93 -16.39
C MET A 37 12.43 -21.39 -16.15
N ASP A 38 13.41 -22.25 -15.87
CA ASP A 38 13.17 -23.67 -15.60
C ASP A 38 12.51 -23.84 -14.24
N ARG A 39 13.03 -23.16 -13.22
CA ARG A 39 12.38 -23.10 -11.91
C ARG A 39 11.00 -22.48 -12.00
N ALA A 40 10.84 -21.37 -12.72
CA ALA A 40 9.56 -20.71 -12.89
C ALA A 40 8.54 -21.62 -13.59
N TRP A 41 8.95 -22.43 -14.58
CA TRP A 41 8.09 -23.38 -15.27
C TRP A 41 7.64 -24.53 -14.35
N HIS A 42 8.57 -25.09 -13.56
CA HIS A 42 8.26 -26.16 -12.61
C HIS A 42 7.42 -25.66 -11.40
N GLU A 43 7.64 -24.43 -10.95
CA GLU A 43 6.82 -23.77 -9.92
C GLU A 43 5.45 -23.36 -10.48
N ALA A 44 5.36 -22.88 -11.73
CA ALA A 44 4.08 -22.55 -12.38
C ALA A 44 3.19 -23.79 -12.57
N ALA A 45 3.77 -24.95 -12.85
CA ALA A 45 3.04 -26.22 -12.93
C ALA A 45 2.48 -26.67 -11.56
N SER A 46 3.12 -26.28 -10.45
CA SER A 46 2.61 -26.48 -9.09
C SER A 46 1.78 -25.31 -8.55
N ALA A 47 1.67 -24.21 -9.32
CA ALA A 47 0.98 -22.99 -8.93
C ALA A 47 -0.49 -23.18 -8.53
N PRO A 48 -1.32 -24.06 -9.13
CA PRO A 48 -2.70 -24.26 -8.66
C PRO A 48 -2.80 -24.75 -7.21
N ALA A 49 -1.76 -25.44 -6.70
CA ALA A 49 -1.69 -25.89 -5.31
C ALA A 49 -1.08 -24.84 -4.35
N LEU A 50 -0.44 -23.80 -4.90
CA LEU A 50 0.27 -22.74 -4.18
C LEU A 50 -0.34 -21.34 -4.38
N VAL A 51 -1.57 -21.24 -4.91
CA VAL A 51 -2.32 -19.95 -5.06
C VAL A 51 -2.76 -19.38 -3.71
N SER A 52 -1.84 -19.25 -2.74
CA SER A 52 -1.97 -18.18 -1.76
C SER A 52 -1.52 -16.91 -2.48
N PHE A 53 -2.39 -15.89 -2.53
CA PHE A 53 -2.05 -14.57 -3.03
C PHE A 53 -0.95 -13.95 -2.14
N GLY A 54 0.31 -14.33 -2.33
CA GLY A 54 1.40 -13.98 -1.43
C GLY A 54 1.14 -14.41 0.03
N PRO A 55 1.99 -14.00 0.99
CA PRO A 55 1.58 -14.04 2.40
C PRO A 55 0.34 -13.17 2.56
N ALA A 56 -0.70 -13.72 3.18
CA ALA A 56 -1.89 -12.95 3.52
C ALA A 56 -1.44 -11.68 4.28
N PRO A 57 -1.91 -10.48 3.88
CA PRO A 57 -1.59 -9.28 4.63
C PRO A 57 -1.97 -9.52 6.09
N SER A 58 -1.11 -9.07 7.02
CA SER A 58 -1.37 -9.21 8.45
C SER A 58 -2.81 -8.77 8.73
N PRO A 59 -3.64 -9.59 9.44
CA PRO A 59 -5.02 -9.22 9.73
C PRO A 59 -5.11 -7.91 10.53
N TRP A 60 -3.99 -7.49 11.12
CA TRP A 60 -3.85 -6.25 11.87
C TRP A 60 -3.59 -5.01 11.01
N ILE A 61 -3.19 -5.15 9.74
CA ILE A 61 -2.76 -4.00 8.93
C ILE A 61 -3.91 -3.02 8.65
N LEU A 62 -5.10 -3.54 8.33
CA LEU A 62 -6.31 -2.74 8.10
C LEU A 62 -6.80 -2.02 9.36
N PRO A 63 -7.00 -2.69 10.52
CA PRO A 63 -7.43 -1.99 11.73
C PRO A 63 -6.37 -1.00 12.23
N LEU A 64 -5.06 -1.31 12.14
CA LEU A 64 -4.01 -0.37 12.54
C LEU A 64 -3.98 0.88 11.67
N THR A 65 -4.07 0.73 10.34
CA THR A 65 -4.09 1.88 9.42
C THR A 65 -5.36 2.70 9.57
N PHE A 66 -6.50 2.07 9.85
CA PHE A 66 -7.75 2.77 10.14
C PHE A 66 -7.66 3.60 11.44
N ILE A 67 -7.18 3.02 12.53
CA ILE A 67 -6.99 3.72 13.81
C ILE A 67 -6.00 4.87 13.66
N ALA A 68 -4.86 4.62 13.01
CA ALA A 68 -3.86 5.65 12.76
C ALA A 68 -4.43 6.82 11.95
N GLY A 69 -5.21 6.52 10.90
CA GLY A 69 -5.92 7.53 10.11
C GLY A 69 -6.91 8.32 10.95
N ALA A 70 -7.75 7.65 11.73
CA ALA A 70 -8.75 8.30 12.60
C ALA A 70 -8.10 9.24 13.62
N LEU A 71 -7.00 8.82 14.25
CA LEU A 71 -6.23 9.64 15.19
C LEU A 71 -5.60 10.86 14.51
N LEU A 72 -4.99 10.68 13.33
CA LEU A 72 -4.40 11.78 12.55
C LEU A 72 -5.45 12.83 12.17
N PHE A 73 -6.57 12.40 11.60
CA PHE A 73 -7.64 13.34 11.22
C PHE A 73 -8.28 13.99 12.45
N GLY A 74 -8.49 13.25 13.53
CA GLY A 74 -8.98 13.79 14.80
C GLY A 74 -8.06 14.87 15.38
N ALA A 75 -6.74 14.63 15.37
CA ALA A 75 -5.74 15.58 15.83
C ALA A 75 -5.72 16.85 14.97
N VAL A 76 -5.75 16.72 13.64
CA VAL A 76 -5.78 17.87 12.71
C VAL A 76 -7.05 18.71 12.91
N LEU A 77 -8.21 18.07 13.08
CA LEU A 77 -9.46 18.78 13.34
C LEU A 77 -9.45 19.51 14.69
N SER A 78 -8.90 18.87 15.72
CA SER A 78 -8.80 19.43 17.07
C SER A 78 -7.84 20.62 17.13
N TRP A 79 -6.68 20.50 16.47
CA TRP A 79 -5.75 21.62 16.30
C TRP A 79 -6.45 22.80 15.62
N LYS A 80 -7.11 22.55 14.48
CA LYS A 80 -7.77 23.61 13.72
C LYS A 80 -8.88 24.31 14.53
N LYS A 81 -9.55 23.59 15.44
CA LYS A 81 -10.54 24.15 16.36
C LYS A 81 -9.90 24.99 17.46
N SER A 82 -8.74 24.58 17.98
CA SER A 82 -8.00 25.31 19.02
C SER A 82 -7.27 26.55 18.51
N ALA A 83 -6.93 26.60 17.22
CA ALA A 83 -6.21 27.71 16.58
C ALA A 83 -7.14 28.83 16.08
N ARG A 84 -8.41 28.82 16.47
CA ARG A 84 -9.45 29.77 16.07
C ARG A 84 -10.06 30.42 17.31
#